data_AF-A0A496AX20-F1
#
_entry.id   AF-A0A496AX20-F1
#
_cell.length_a   1.000
_cell.length_b   1.000
_cell.length_c   1.000
_cell.angle_alpha   90.00
_cell.angle_beta   90.00
_cell.angle_gamma   90.00
#
_symmetry.space_group_name_H-M   'P 1'
#
loop_
_entity.id
_entity.type
_entity.pdbx_description
1 polymer ?
#
loop_
_entity_poly.entity_id
_entity_poly.type
_entity_poly.pdbx_seq_one_letter_code
_entity_poly.pdbx_strand_id
1 'polypeptide(L)'
;MKRIYSIALLLFLIVTTPAFTWWSGGHDILTQAAVKALPNEMPEFFRSTNAEKMIAHCAYDPDVSKNRNMVNARIAEHGEHYFDLELIKDNPIPENRDAFIKLCAELNLEPSKVGFLPYALAEWTERLAIAFAEYRKWPDNPMIQYKCYLYAGFLAHYAQDMCQPLHLTVNFNGIAQKDGSILHKGIHEKVDSSIEILKFKPSELVKNQSIKHVEELLPAITKQIQDGFSLVDRVYELVGDYEKLNAPSQELIDFTTDRSKESVRWTSSLFYTAWKLSETISLPGWLER
;
A
#
# COMPACT_ATOMS: atom_id res chain seq x y z
N MET A 1 47.76 -6.93 -32.72
CA MET A 1 46.78 -8.00 -32.36
C MET A 1 46.52 -8.17 -30.85
N LYS A 2 46.94 -7.26 -29.95
CA LYS A 2 46.64 -7.36 -28.49
C LYS A 2 45.63 -6.32 -27.96
N ARG A 3 45.13 -5.41 -28.82
CA ARG A 3 44.20 -4.32 -28.43
C ARG A 3 42.72 -4.58 -28.74
N ILE A 4 42.40 -5.64 -29.49
CA ILE A 4 41.03 -5.92 -29.93
C ILE A 4 40.30 -6.85 -28.93
N TYR A 5 41.04 -7.64 -28.14
CA TYR A 5 40.45 -8.54 -27.15
C TYR A 5 40.00 -7.84 -25.83
N SER A 6 40.50 -6.63 -25.55
CA SER A 6 40.11 -5.89 -24.33
C SER A 6 38.77 -5.16 -24.47
N ILE A 7 38.29 -4.91 -25.69
CA ILE A 7 37.03 -4.21 -25.93
C ILE A 7 35.84 -5.19 -25.90
N ALA A 8 36.06 -6.45 -26.27
CA ALA A 8 35.00 -7.47 -26.25
C ALA A 8 34.64 -7.94 -24.82
N LEU A 9 35.56 -7.84 -23.85
CA LEU A 9 35.30 -8.25 -22.47
C LEU A 9 34.60 -7.15 -21.62
N LEU A 10 34.64 -5.89 -22.07
CA LEU A 10 33.97 -4.76 -21.42
C LEU A 10 32.51 -4.58 -21.84
N LEU A 11 32.07 -5.26 -22.90
CA LEU A 11 30.69 -5.19 -23.41
C LEU A 11 29.75 -6.24 -22.80
N PHE A 12 30.25 -7.13 -21.94
CA PHE A 12 29.44 -8.19 -21.30
C PHE A 12 28.98 -7.87 -19.86
N LEU A 13 29.23 -6.64 -19.38
CA LEU A 13 29.04 -6.28 -17.97
C LEU A 13 27.88 -5.30 -17.68
N ILE A 14 27.04 -4.95 -18.67
CA ILE A 14 25.91 -4.04 -18.42
C ILE A 14 24.65 -4.53 -19.14
N VAL A 15 24.18 -5.72 -18.75
CA VAL A 15 22.74 -6.01 -18.77
C VAL A 15 22.42 -6.69 -17.45
N THR A 16 22.64 -5.99 -16.34
CA THR A 16 21.78 -6.22 -15.19
C THR A 16 20.46 -5.57 -15.55
N THR A 17 19.55 -6.32 -16.20
CA THR A 17 18.14 -5.98 -16.07
C THR A 17 17.91 -5.83 -14.57
N PRO A 18 17.38 -4.69 -14.10
CA PRO A 18 16.93 -4.63 -12.72
C PRO A 18 16.08 -5.88 -12.56
N ALA A 19 16.41 -6.70 -11.57
CA ALA A 19 15.43 -7.62 -11.05
C ALA A 19 14.38 -6.70 -10.41
N PHE A 20 13.52 -6.12 -11.25
CA PHE A 20 12.18 -5.81 -10.85
C PHE A 20 11.69 -7.13 -10.32
N THR A 21 11.69 -7.26 -9.01
CA THR A 21 10.87 -8.25 -8.35
C THR A 21 9.48 -7.95 -8.90
N TRP A 22 9.04 -8.74 -9.88
CA TRP A 22 7.80 -8.62 -10.67
C TRP A 22 6.51 -8.74 -9.81
N TRP A 23 6.66 -8.43 -8.53
CA TRP A 23 5.70 -8.52 -7.44
C TRP A 23 5.28 -7.14 -6.97
N SER A 24 6.13 -6.12 -7.16
CA SER A 24 5.88 -4.78 -6.64
C SER A 24 5.33 -3.79 -7.68
N GLY A 25 5.19 -4.20 -8.95
CA GLY A 25 4.67 -3.34 -10.01
C GLY A 25 3.20 -2.94 -9.82
N GLY A 26 2.42 -3.74 -9.09
CA GLY A 26 1.04 -3.41 -8.74
C GLY A 26 0.93 -2.11 -7.94
N HIS A 27 1.75 -1.95 -6.89
CA HIS A 27 1.76 -0.73 -6.07
C HIS A 27 2.10 0.51 -6.86
N ASP A 28 3.03 0.41 -7.81
CA ASP A 28 3.41 1.51 -8.68
C ASP A 28 2.28 1.94 -9.61
N ILE A 29 1.62 0.98 -10.29
CA ILE A 29 0.46 1.25 -11.15
C ILE A 29 -0.66 1.93 -10.36
N LEU A 30 -0.99 1.39 -9.19
CA LEU A 30 -2.03 1.91 -8.32
C LEU A 30 -1.69 3.29 -7.77
N THR A 31 -0.44 3.51 -7.36
CA THR A 31 0.02 4.80 -6.81
C THR A 31 0.01 5.88 -7.87
N GLN A 32 0.50 5.59 -9.08
CA GLN A 32 0.43 6.53 -10.20
C GLN A 32 -1.02 6.90 -10.51
N ALA A 33 -1.92 5.92 -10.53
CA ALA A 33 -3.35 6.17 -10.74
C ALA A 33 -3.95 7.00 -9.60
N ALA A 34 -3.58 6.75 -8.34
CA ALA A 34 -4.07 7.50 -7.20
C ALA A 34 -3.68 8.98 -7.25
N VAL A 35 -2.43 9.30 -7.63
CA VAL A 35 -1.99 10.70 -7.80
C VAL A 35 -2.72 11.37 -8.96
N LYS A 36 -2.92 10.67 -10.09
CA LYS A 36 -3.66 11.18 -11.25
C LYS A 36 -5.15 11.42 -10.97
N ALA A 37 -5.74 10.65 -10.05
CA ALA A 37 -7.15 10.77 -9.68
C ALA A 37 -7.43 11.89 -8.68
N LEU A 38 -6.40 12.56 -8.15
CA LEU A 38 -6.56 13.61 -7.15
C LEU A 38 -7.41 14.78 -7.66
N PRO A 39 -8.30 15.33 -6.81
CA PRO A 39 -9.13 16.47 -7.17
C PRO A 39 -8.30 17.76 -7.31
N ASN A 40 -8.83 18.76 -8.00
CA ASN A 40 -8.10 20.02 -8.28
C ASN A 40 -7.76 20.82 -7.01
N GLU A 41 -8.48 20.58 -5.93
CA GLU A 41 -8.30 21.13 -4.59
C GLU A 41 -6.97 20.69 -3.94
N MET A 42 -6.39 19.58 -4.41
CA MET A 42 -5.04 19.17 -4.00
C MET A 42 -3.99 20.09 -4.63
N PRO A 43 -2.89 20.38 -3.91
CA PRO A 43 -1.91 21.36 -4.35
C PRO A 43 -1.16 20.86 -5.60
N GLU A 44 -0.86 21.78 -6.52
CA GLU A 44 -0.32 21.45 -7.84
C GLU A 44 1.00 20.66 -7.76
N PHE A 45 1.89 20.99 -6.82
CA PHE A 45 3.16 20.28 -6.65
C PHE A 45 2.93 18.77 -6.47
N PHE A 46 1.88 18.40 -5.71
CA PHE A 46 1.55 17.03 -5.37
C PHE A 46 0.77 16.31 -6.48
N ARG A 47 0.11 17.05 -7.37
CA ARG A 47 -0.54 16.51 -8.59
C ARG A 47 0.40 16.46 -9.80
N SER A 48 1.65 16.89 -9.65
CA SER A 48 2.60 16.95 -10.75
C SER A 48 3.09 15.56 -11.19
N THR A 49 3.56 15.44 -12.43
CA THR A 49 4.20 14.22 -12.94
C THR A 49 5.43 13.81 -12.12
N ASN A 50 6.12 14.78 -11.49
CA ASN A 50 7.26 14.49 -10.63
C ASN A 50 6.82 13.87 -9.31
N ALA A 51 5.75 14.39 -8.70
CA ALA A 51 5.14 13.80 -7.51
C ALA A 51 4.65 12.39 -7.80
N GLU A 52 3.90 12.19 -8.89
CA GLU A 52 3.41 10.88 -9.32
C GLU A 52 4.52 9.82 -9.35
N LYS A 53 5.63 10.12 -10.04
CA LYS A 53 6.76 9.19 -10.15
C LYS A 53 7.49 8.98 -8.83
N MET A 54 7.67 10.03 -8.04
CA MET A 54 8.41 9.92 -6.78
C MET A 54 7.60 9.18 -5.72
N ILE A 55 6.29 9.43 -5.63
CA ILE A 55 5.39 8.74 -4.70
C ILE A 55 5.31 7.26 -5.09
N ALA A 56 5.15 6.93 -6.38
CA ALA A 56 5.17 5.55 -6.85
C ALA A 56 6.52 4.87 -6.59
N HIS A 57 7.64 5.59 -6.73
CA HIS A 57 8.96 5.08 -6.36
C HIS A 57 9.10 4.80 -4.85
N CYS A 58 8.54 5.65 -3.99
CA CYS A 58 8.59 5.45 -2.54
C CYS A 58 7.59 4.39 -2.05
N ALA A 59 6.55 4.06 -2.83
CA ALA A 59 5.61 3.00 -2.50
C ALA A 59 6.24 1.59 -2.49
N TYR A 60 7.48 1.44 -2.97
CA TYR A 60 8.26 0.21 -2.82
C TYR A 60 8.98 0.10 -1.46
N ASP A 61 9.18 1.22 -0.76
CA ASP A 61 10.07 1.29 0.40
C ASP A 61 9.63 0.43 1.60
N PRO A 62 8.33 0.29 1.92
CA PRO A 62 7.86 -0.66 2.93
C PRO A 62 8.32 -2.09 2.64
N ASP A 63 8.13 -2.58 1.41
CA ASP A 63 8.60 -3.91 1.01
C ASP A 63 10.11 -4.07 1.05
N VAL A 64 10.84 -3.06 0.58
CA VAL A 64 12.31 -3.05 0.64
C VAL A 64 12.82 -3.08 2.08
N SER A 65 12.11 -2.44 3.01
CA SER A 65 12.46 -2.38 4.43
C SER A 65 12.31 -3.73 5.14
N LYS A 66 11.62 -4.71 4.53
CA LYS A 66 11.57 -6.12 4.97
C LYS A 66 12.85 -6.93 4.63
N ASN A 67 13.95 -6.28 4.26
CA ASN A 67 15.23 -6.92 3.95
C ASN A 67 15.71 -7.86 5.07
N ARG A 68 15.99 -9.12 4.73
CA ARG A 68 16.35 -10.17 5.69
C ARG A 68 17.65 -9.91 6.46
N ASN A 69 18.56 -9.09 5.90
CA ASN A 69 19.82 -8.74 6.55
C ASN A 69 19.69 -7.54 7.50
N MET A 70 18.58 -6.79 7.44
CA MET A 70 18.32 -5.62 8.27
C MET A 70 17.28 -5.95 9.33
N VAL A 71 17.66 -6.77 10.30
CA VAL A 71 16.75 -7.38 11.29
C VAL A 71 15.82 -6.38 11.98
N ASN A 72 16.36 -5.23 12.44
CA ASN A 72 15.56 -4.25 13.16
C ASN A 72 14.52 -3.57 12.27
N ALA A 73 14.92 -3.14 11.07
CA ALA A 73 13.99 -2.54 10.10
C ALA A 73 12.92 -3.56 9.70
N ARG A 74 13.32 -4.80 9.41
CA ARG A 74 12.41 -5.86 9.03
C ARG A 74 11.39 -6.19 10.11
N ILE A 75 11.81 -6.28 11.37
CA ILE A 75 10.90 -6.58 12.49
C ILE A 75 9.91 -5.44 12.70
N ALA A 76 10.38 -4.18 12.62
CA ALA A 76 9.51 -3.02 12.73
C ALA A 76 8.49 -2.95 11.58
N GLU A 77 8.89 -3.31 10.37
CA GLU A 77 8.08 -3.16 9.17
C GLU A 77 7.09 -4.30 8.95
N HIS A 78 7.47 -5.55 9.24
CA HIS A 78 6.72 -6.71 8.75
C HIS A 78 5.24 -6.71 9.16
N GLY A 79 4.95 -6.33 10.41
CA GLY A 79 3.59 -6.28 10.93
C GLY A 79 2.74 -5.12 10.40
N GLU A 80 3.31 -4.15 9.69
CA GLU A 80 2.57 -2.97 9.20
C GLU A 80 1.74 -3.26 7.93
N HIS A 81 1.95 -4.41 7.28
CA HIS A 81 1.34 -4.75 5.97
C HIS A 81 0.00 -5.48 6.04
N TYR A 82 -0.42 -5.95 7.21
CA TYR A 82 -1.62 -6.80 7.32
C TYR A 82 -2.38 -6.53 8.61
N PHE A 83 -3.60 -7.06 8.66
CA PHE A 83 -4.44 -7.11 9.85
C PHE A 83 -5.31 -8.36 9.85
N ASP A 84 -4.86 -9.41 10.51
CA ASP A 84 -5.57 -10.69 10.64
C ASP A 84 -6.80 -10.51 11.55
N LEU A 85 -7.89 -10.01 10.96
CA LEU A 85 -9.08 -9.55 11.67
C LEU A 85 -9.69 -10.64 12.55
N GLU A 86 -9.61 -11.91 12.13
CA GLU A 86 -10.18 -13.02 12.90
C GLU A 86 -9.52 -13.22 14.26
N LEU A 87 -8.26 -12.79 14.44
CA LEU A 87 -7.52 -13.00 15.68
C LEU A 87 -8.07 -12.15 16.83
N ILE A 88 -8.64 -10.97 16.55
CA ILE A 88 -9.27 -10.12 17.58
C ILE A 88 -10.70 -10.56 17.92
N LYS A 89 -11.23 -11.60 17.25
CA LYS A 89 -12.58 -12.16 17.47
C LYS A 89 -13.66 -11.08 17.27
N ASP A 90 -14.62 -11.00 18.18
CA ASP A 90 -15.73 -10.04 18.14
C ASP A 90 -15.38 -8.66 18.73
N ASN A 91 -14.13 -8.42 19.12
CA ASN A 91 -13.73 -7.12 19.64
C ASN A 91 -13.76 -6.07 18.52
N PRO A 92 -14.14 -4.82 18.81
CA PRO A 92 -14.01 -3.75 17.84
C PRO A 92 -12.53 -3.49 17.54
N ILE A 93 -12.22 -3.01 16.34
CA ILE A 93 -10.88 -2.50 16.01
C ILE A 93 -10.58 -1.32 16.95
N PRO A 94 -9.53 -1.40 17.79
CA PRO A 94 -9.24 -0.36 18.78
C PRO A 94 -8.93 1.01 18.18
N GLU A 95 -9.12 2.05 18.98
CA GLU A 95 -9.10 3.44 18.53
C GLU A 95 -7.70 4.02 18.25
N ASN A 96 -6.63 3.29 18.59
CA ASN A 96 -5.25 3.61 18.28
C ASN A 96 -4.34 2.40 18.53
N ARG A 97 -3.05 2.53 18.13
CA ARG A 97 -2.03 1.48 18.30
C ARG A 97 -1.85 1.04 19.75
N ASP A 98 -1.90 1.96 20.71
CA ASP A 98 -1.72 1.62 22.12
C ASP A 98 -2.90 0.82 22.69
N ALA A 99 -4.12 1.21 22.34
CA ALA A 99 -5.34 0.48 22.70
C ALA A 99 -5.33 -0.93 22.07
N PHE A 100 -4.83 -1.04 20.85
CA PHE A 100 -4.62 -2.32 20.18
C PHE A 100 -3.61 -3.21 20.87
N ILE A 101 -2.45 -2.67 21.25
CA ILE A 101 -1.43 -3.43 21.99
C ILE A 101 -2.01 -3.95 23.31
N LYS A 102 -2.82 -3.15 24.01
CA LYS A 102 -3.52 -3.58 25.24
C LYS A 102 -4.51 -4.71 24.97
N LEU A 103 -5.34 -4.59 23.93
CA LEU A 103 -6.27 -5.65 23.53
C LEU A 103 -5.53 -6.96 23.20
N CYS A 104 -4.44 -6.88 22.43
CA CYS A 104 -3.62 -8.06 22.15
C CYS A 104 -3.07 -8.70 23.43
N ALA A 105 -2.62 -7.90 24.40
CA ALA A 105 -2.17 -8.41 25.69
C ALA A 105 -3.29 -9.13 26.46
N GLU A 106 -4.51 -8.57 26.48
CA GLU A 106 -5.69 -9.19 27.10
C GLU A 106 -6.06 -10.53 26.43
N LEU A 107 -5.87 -10.63 25.11
CA LEU A 107 -6.13 -11.83 24.32
C LEU A 107 -4.96 -12.82 24.29
N ASN A 108 -3.82 -12.53 24.93
CA ASN A 108 -2.57 -13.29 24.84
C ASN A 108 -2.05 -13.45 23.40
N LEU A 109 -2.18 -12.41 22.59
CA LEU A 109 -1.70 -12.33 21.22
C LEU A 109 -0.44 -11.47 21.13
N GLU A 110 0.46 -11.83 20.21
CA GLU A 110 1.56 -10.95 19.83
C GLU A 110 1.01 -9.91 18.81
N PRO A 111 1.05 -8.59 19.10
CA PRO A 111 0.47 -7.58 18.21
C PRO A 111 1.03 -7.62 16.79
N SER A 112 2.33 -7.88 16.65
CA SER A 112 3.00 -8.01 15.35
C SER A 112 2.46 -9.19 14.52
N LYS A 113 1.86 -10.21 15.15
CA LYS A 113 1.24 -11.36 14.47
C LYS A 113 -0.19 -11.11 14.07
N VAL A 114 -0.89 -10.23 14.79
CA VAL A 114 -2.21 -9.75 14.39
C VAL A 114 -2.08 -8.72 13.27
N GLY A 115 -1.05 -7.87 13.34
CA GLY A 115 -0.76 -6.85 12.34
C GLY A 115 -1.24 -5.46 12.77
N PHE A 116 -0.59 -4.44 12.22
CA PHE A 116 -0.74 -3.04 12.59
C PHE A 116 -1.30 -2.18 11.47
N LEU A 117 -1.66 -2.77 10.32
CA LEU A 117 -2.10 -2.05 9.13
C LEU A 117 -3.12 -0.92 9.37
N PRO A 118 -4.17 -1.06 10.23
CA PRO A 118 -5.13 0.02 10.47
C PRO A 118 -4.46 1.27 11.06
N TYR A 119 -3.48 1.05 11.94
CA TYR A 119 -2.73 2.10 12.61
C TYR A 119 -1.62 2.65 11.73
N ALA A 120 -0.97 1.80 10.92
CA ALA A 120 -0.02 2.24 9.90
C ALA A 120 -0.68 3.29 8.98
N LEU A 121 -1.87 3.01 8.45
CA LEU A 121 -2.61 3.96 7.61
C LEU A 121 -2.92 5.26 8.35
N ALA A 122 -3.48 5.16 9.56
CA ALA A 122 -3.88 6.33 10.32
C ALA A 122 -2.68 7.25 10.59
N GLU A 123 -1.59 6.68 11.10
CA GLU A 123 -0.42 7.46 11.46
C GLU A 123 0.33 8.01 10.24
N TRP A 124 0.45 7.27 9.14
CA TRP A 124 1.09 7.79 7.92
C TRP A 124 0.23 8.86 7.24
N THR A 125 -1.10 8.78 7.34
CA THR A 125 -2.01 9.86 6.91
C THR A 125 -1.77 11.12 7.74
N GLU A 126 -1.67 11.01 9.07
CA GLU A 126 -1.42 12.15 9.95
C GLU A 126 0.00 12.73 9.78
N ARG A 127 1.02 11.89 9.57
CA ARG A 127 2.39 12.35 9.24
C ARG A 127 2.41 13.13 7.93
N LEU A 128 1.68 12.66 6.91
CA LEU A 128 1.52 13.40 5.66
C LEU A 128 0.74 14.72 5.87
N ALA A 129 -0.28 14.73 6.74
CA ALA A 129 -1.02 15.95 7.08
C ALA A 129 -0.13 17.01 7.72
N ILE A 130 0.75 16.61 8.65
CA ILE A 130 1.75 17.50 9.26
C ILE A 130 2.72 18.03 8.19
N ALA A 131 3.20 17.17 7.30
CA ALA A 131 4.09 17.61 6.21
C ALA A 131 3.40 18.60 5.24
N PHE A 132 2.10 18.40 4.97
CA PHE A 132 1.31 19.38 4.22
C PHE A 132 1.10 20.69 4.96
N ALA A 133 0.96 20.67 6.29
CA ALA A 133 0.88 21.89 7.09
C ALA A 133 2.20 22.68 7.01
N GLU A 134 3.35 21.97 7.06
CA GLU A 134 4.65 22.59 6.79
C GLU A 134 4.72 23.18 5.38
N TYR A 135 4.22 22.47 4.36
CA TYR A 135 4.17 22.99 2.98
C TYR A 135 3.33 24.27 2.88
N ARG A 136 2.19 24.34 3.58
CA ARG A 136 1.37 25.56 3.60
C ARG A 136 2.12 26.77 4.17
N LYS A 137 3.00 26.55 5.16
CA LYS A 137 3.83 27.61 5.76
C LYS A 137 5.03 27.98 4.87
N TRP A 138 5.67 26.99 4.24
CA TRP A 138 6.87 27.17 3.41
C TRP A 138 6.74 26.47 2.04
N PRO A 139 5.89 26.98 1.14
CA PRO A 139 5.53 26.28 -0.11
C PRO A 139 6.70 26.15 -1.10
N ASP A 140 7.63 27.11 -1.06
CA ASP A 140 8.79 27.15 -1.95
C ASP A 140 9.95 26.25 -1.49
N ASN A 141 9.82 25.59 -0.33
CA ASN A 141 10.87 24.73 0.20
C ASN A 141 10.81 23.33 -0.45
N PRO A 142 11.76 22.96 -1.33
CA PRO A 142 11.71 21.68 -2.03
C PRO A 142 11.89 20.48 -1.10
N MET A 143 12.56 20.65 0.05
CA MET A 143 12.76 19.56 1.01
C MET A 143 11.44 19.12 1.64
N ILE A 144 10.52 20.05 1.86
CA ILE A 144 9.18 19.75 2.37
C ILE A 144 8.37 19.00 1.31
N GLN A 145 8.46 19.42 0.04
CA GLN A 145 7.78 18.71 -1.05
C GLN A 145 8.26 17.26 -1.18
N TYR A 146 9.59 17.02 -1.14
CA TYR A 146 10.13 15.66 -1.17
C TYR A 146 9.72 14.82 0.04
N LYS A 147 9.66 15.43 1.23
CA LYS A 147 9.13 14.77 2.43
C LYS A 147 7.67 14.35 2.25
N CYS A 148 6.82 15.21 1.69
CA CYS A 148 5.45 14.85 1.36
C CYS A 148 5.39 13.66 0.41
N TYR A 149 6.25 13.60 -0.61
CA TYR A 149 6.27 12.48 -1.55
C TYR A 149 6.68 11.16 -0.89
N LEU A 150 7.69 11.20 -0.01
CA LEU A 150 8.13 10.03 0.75
C LEU A 150 7.01 9.49 1.63
N TYR A 151 6.38 10.35 2.43
CA TYR A 151 5.30 9.95 3.34
C TYR A 151 4.08 9.44 2.57
N ALA A 152 3.78 10.05 1.43
CA ALA A 152 2.72 9.58 0.55
C ALA A 152 3.02 8.22 -0.08
N GLY A 153 4.27 7.90 -0.38
CA GLY A 153 4.65 6.58 -0.90
C GLY A 153 4.39 5.48 0.13
N PHE A 154 4.84 5.68 1.37
CA PHE A 154 4.54 4.76 2.48
C PHE A 154 3.04 4.60 2.69
N LEU A 155 2.31 5.72 2.76
CA LEU A 155 0.85 5.69 2.91
C LEU A 155 0.16 4.95 1.75
N ALA A 156 0.62 5.15 0.51
CA ALA A 156 0.07 4.47 -0.67
C ALA A 156 0.23 2.96 -0.56
N HIS A 157 1.41 2.49 -0.18
CA HIS A 157 1.68 1.07 -0.03
C HIS A 157 0.69 0.40 0.93
N TYR A 158 0.59 0.91 2.16
CA TYR A 158 -0.30 0.33 3.15
C TYR A 158 -1.77 0.47 2.75
N ALA A 159 -2.17 1.61 2.17
CA ALA A 159 -3.54 1.78 1.68
C ALA A 159 -3.91 0.73 0.61
N GLN A 160 -2.95 0.34 -0.23
CA GLN A 160 -3.13 -0.65 -1.27
C GLN A 160 -3.15 -2.07 -0.71
N ASP A 161 -2.28 -2.39 0.25
CA ASP A 161 -2.32 -3.65 1.02
C ASP A 161 -3.71 -3.85 1.65
N MET A 162 -4.28 -2.80 2.26
CA MET A 162 -5.62 -2.88 2.87
C MET A 162 -6.74 -3.19 1.87
N CYS A 163 -6.58 -2.82 0.61
CA CYS A 163 -7.57 -3.12 -0.42
C CYS A 163 -7.42 -4.53 -1.01
N GLN A 164 -6.38 -5.26 -0.63
CA GLN A 164 -6.15 -6.66 -0.98
C GLN A 164 -6.77 -7.53 0.14
N PRO A 165 -7.88 -8.26 -0.10
CA PRO A 165 -8.60 -8.99 0.95
C PRO A 165 -7.75 -9.97 1.77
N LEU A 166 -6.76 -10.62 1.15
CA LEU A 166 -5.85 -11.56 1.81
C LEU A 166 -4.88 -10.89 2.79
N HIS A 167 -4.68 -9.57 2.77
CA HIS A 167 -3.93 -8.87 3.83
C HIS A 167 -4.77 -8.68 5.11
N LEU A 168 -6.03 -9.09 5.11
CA LEU A 168 -6.95 -8.89 6.23
C LEU A 168 -7.34 -10.19 6.95
N THR A 169 -6.68 -11.31 6.63
CA THR A 169 -7.07 -12.64 7.10
C THR A 169 -5.88 -13.52 7.47
N VAL A 170 -6.05 -14.34 8.51
CA VAL A 170 -5.11 -15.43 8.85
C VAL A 170 -4.89 -16.42 7.71
N ASN A 171 -5.85 -16.52 6.77
CA ASN A 171 -5.76 -17.37 5.59
C ASN A 171 -5.12 -16.62 4.41
N PHE A 172 -4.19 -15.69 4.64
CA PHE A 172 -3.62 -14.87 3.58
C PHE A 172 -2.97 -15.69 2.45
N ASN A 173 -2.34 -16.84 2.76
CA ASN A 173 -1.56 -17.64 1.82
C ASN A 173 -2.02 -19.10 1.71
N GLY A 174 -3.32 -19.30 1.71
CA GLY A 174 -3.97 -20.60 1.69
C GLY A 174 -4.66 -20.95 3.01
N ILE A 175 -5.48 -22.00 2.99
CA ILE A 175 -6.35 -22.38 4.10
C ILE A 175 -5.75 -23.61 4.79
N ALA A 176 -5.40 -23.44 6.07
CA ALA A 176 -4.90 -24.53 6.89
C ALA A 176 -5.97 -25.62 7.11
N GLN A 177 -5.59 -26.88 6.89
CA GLN A 177 -6.44 -28.05 7.06
C GLN A 177 -6.13 -28.77 8.38
N LYS A 178 -7.07 -29.59 8.85
CA LYS A 178 -6.93 -30.37 10.11
C LYS A 178 -5.76 -31.36 10.08
N ASP A 179 -5.37 -31.84 8.90
CA ASP A 179 -4.26 -32.77 8.71
C ASP A 179 -2.88 -32.09 8.60
N GLY A 180 -2.84 -30.75 8.71
CA GLY A 180 -1.63 -29.95 8.59
C GLY A 180 -1.26 -29.56 7.15
N SER A 181 -2.05 -29.96 6.15
CA SER A 181 -1.90 -29.47 4.78
C SER A 181 -2.44 -28.03 4.64
N ILE A 182 -2.00 -27.34 3.59
CA ILE A 182 -2.47 -25.98 3.26
C ILE A 182 -3.11 -26.04 1.88
N LEU A 183 -4.42 -25.84 1.83
CA LEU A 183 -5.18 -25.77 0.59
C LEU A 183 -4.92 -24.42 -0.10
N HIS A 184 -4.76 -24.42 -1.43
CA HIS A 184 -4.47 -23.22 -2.23
C HIS A 184 -3.22 -22.43 -1.79
N LYS A 185 -2.21 -23.16 -1.27
CA LYS A 185 -0.94 -22.57 -0.85
C LYS A 185 -0.30 -21.75 -1.98
N GLY A 186 0.12 -20.54 -1.68
CA GLY A 186 0.74 -19.64 -2.67
C GLY A 186 -0.24 -18.68 -3.35
N ILE A 187 -1.53 -18.72 -3.02
CA ILE A 187 -2.54 -17.84 -3.62
C ILE A 187 -2.24 -16.35 -3.39
N HIS A 188 -1.67 -15.97 -2.23
CA HIS A 188 -1.37 -14.58 -1.88
C HIS A 188 -0.58 -13.89 -2.98
N GLU A 189 0.55 -14.51 -3.32
CA GLU A 189 1.47 -14.06 -4.34
C GLU A 189 0.69 -13.90 -5.67
N LYS A 190 -0.08 -14.90 -6.11
CA LYS A 190 -0.89 -14.80 -7.34
C LYS A 190 -1.85 -13.62 -7.38
N VAL A 191 -2.49 -13.29 -6.26
CA VAL A 191 -3.39 -12.13 -6.16
C VAL A 191 -2.60 -10.83 -6.32
N ASP A 192 -1.47 -10.68 -5.63
CA ASP A 192 -0.66 -9.44 -5.67
C ASP A 192 -0.11 -9.16 -7.08
N SER A 193 0.40 -10.19 -7.77
CA SER A 193 0.89 -10.02 -9.15
C SER A 193 -0.19 -9.79 -10.19
N SER A 194 -1.46 -10.03 -9.87
CA SER A 194 -2.53 -10.00 -10.87
C SER A 194 -2.63 -8.64 -11.58
N ILE A 195 -2.40 -7.54 -10.86
CA ILE A 195 -2.44 -6.17 -11.43
C ILE A 195 -1.38 -6.00 -12.53
N GLU A 196 -0.16 -6.47 -12.27
CA GLU A 196 0.96 -6.39 -13.22
C GLU A 196 0.77 -7.36 -14.39
N ILE A 197 0.38 -8.60 -14.11
CA ILE A 197 0.21 -9.64 -15.14
C ILE A 197 -0.96 -9.32 -16.07
N LEU A 198 -2.05 -8.74 -15.54
CA LEU A 198 -3.18 -8.24 -16.33
C LEU A 198 -2.89 -6.91 -17.05
N LYS A 199 -1.71 -6.32 -16.82
CA LYS A 199 -1.21 -5.12 -17.52
C LYS A 199 -2.13 -3.91 -17.38
N PHE A 200 -2.70 -3.72 -16.19
CA PHE A 200 -3.54 -2.55 -15.91
C PHE A 200 -2.75 -1.27 -16.11
N LYS A 201 -3.41 -0.25 -16.66
CA LYS A 201 -2.81 1.06 -16.88
C LYS A 201 -3.37 2.08 -15.92
N PRO A 202 -2.53 2.98 -15.36
CA PRO A 202 -3.03 4.05 -14.50
C PRO A 202 -4.16 4.87 -15.13
N SER A 203 -4.06 5.15 -16.45
CA SER A 203 -5.07 5.91 -17.18
C SER A 203 -6.44 5.23 -17.30
N GLU A 204 -6.53 3.92 -17.11
CA GLU A 204 -7.79 3.17 -17.12
C GLU A 204 -8.44 3.17 -15.73
N LEU A 205 -7.63 3.07 -14.68
CA LEU A 205 -8.08 3.01 -13.28
C LEU A 205 -8.60 4.36 -12.75
N VAL A 206 -8.15 5.48 -13.33
CA VAL A 206 -8.60 6.84 -12.98
C VAL A 206 -10.02 7.14 -13.49
N LYS A 207 -10.52 6.39 -14.49
CA LYS A 207 -11.82 6.68 -15.12
C LYS A 207 -12.97 6.44 -14.16
N ASN A 208 -13.94 7.36 -14.15
CA ASN A 208 -15.18 7.28 -13.38
C ASN A 208 -14.95 7.18 -11.86
N GLN A 209 -13.88 7.79 -11.36
CA GLN A 209 -13.57 7.90 -9.94
C GLN A 209 -14.19 9.17 -9.36
N SER A 210 -14.73 9.09 -8.15
CA SER A 210 -15.12 10.26 -7.35
C SER A 210 -14.31 10.24 -6.06
N ILE A 211 -13.31 11.12 -5.97
CA ILE A 211 -12.44 11.20 -4.80
C ILE A 211 -13.02 12.19 -3.80
N LYS A 212 -13.17 11.73 -2.56
CA LYS A 212 -13.59 12.54 -1.42
C LYS A 212 -12.64 12.28 -0.27
N HIS A 213 -12.42 13.28 0.57
CA HIS A 213 -11.78 13.02 1.85
C HIS A 213 -12.75 12.28 2.77
N VAL A 214 -12.21 11.64 3.81
CA VAL A 214 -13.01 11.03 4.87
C VAL A 214 -13.14 12.00 6.03
N GLU A 215 -14.30 12.01 6.68
CA GLU A 215 -14.59 12.89 7.82
C GLU A 215 -13.88 12.39 9.09
N GLU A 216 -14.00 11.08 9.37
CA GLU A 216 -13.35 10.42 10.51
C GLU A 216 -12.44 9.31 10.02
N LEU A 217 -11.13 9.48 10.25
CA LEU A 217 -10.09 8.64 9.64
C LEU A 217 -10.18 7.18 10.08
N LEU A 218 -10.13 6.90 11.37
CA LEU A 218 -10.11 5.52 11.87
C LEU A 218 -11.46 4.78 11.69
N PRO A 219 -12.63 5.40 11.88
CA PRO A 219 -13.90 4.79 11.49
C PRO A 219 -13.95 4.43 10.00
N ALA A 220 -13.44 5.29 9.11
CA ALA A 220 -13.37 4.98 7.69
C ALA A 220 -12.40 3.82 7.38
N ILE A 221 -11.23 3.78 8.03
CA ILE A 221 -10.28 2.66 7.95
C ILE A 221 -10.94 1.36 8.43
N THR A 222 -11.65 1.40 9.56
CA THR A 222 -12.35 0.24 10.12
C THR A 222 -13.38 -0.30 9.14
N LYS A 223 -14.16 0.59 8.52
CA LYS A 223 -15.13 0.21 7.48
C LYS A 223 -14.43 -0.41 6.27
N GLN A 224 -13.33 0.19 5.80
CA GLN A 224 -12.55 -0.34 4.67
C GLN A 224 -12.05 -1.76 4.93
N ILE A 225 -11.59 -2.04 6.15
CA ILE A 225 -11.17 -3.38 6.58
C ILE A 225 -12.34 -4.35 6.57
N GLN A 226 -13.49 -3.97 7.12
CA GLN A 226 -14.67 -4.84 7.16
C GLN A 226 -15.18 -5.17 5.75
N ASP A 227 -15.27 -4.16 4.88
CA ASP A 227 -15.65 -4.35 3.47
C ASP A 227 -14.64 -5.24 2.74
N GLY A 228 -13.34 -5.01 2.93
CA GLY A 228 -12.25 -5.80 2.32
C GLY A 228 -12.24 -7.24 2.80
N PHE A 229 -12.38 -7.46 4.11
CA PHE A 229 -12.44 -8.78 4.72
C PHE A 229 -13.63 -9.60 4.21
N SER A 230 -14.78 -8.95 3.96
CA SER A 230 -15.97 -9.63 3.41
C SER A 230 -15.75 -10.25 2.02
N LEU A 231 -14.65 -9.90 1.34
CA LEU A 231 -14.29 -10.38 0.01
C LEU A 231 -13.26 -11.52 0.03
N VAL A 232 -12.82 -11.99 1.19
CA VAL A 232 -11.84 -13.09 1.31
C VAL A 232 -12.36 -14.37 0.64
N ASP A 233 -13.58 -14.79 0.95
CA ASP A 233 -14.18 -15.99 0.33
C ASP A 233 -14.27 -15.84 -1.19
N ARG A 234 -14.56 -14.62 -1.65
CA ARG A 234 -14.63 -14.32 -3.08
C ARG A 234 -13.28 -14.48 -3.79
N VAL A 235 -12.18 -14.13 -3.13
CA VAL A 235 -10.84 -14.40 -3.66
C VAL A 235 -10.60 -15.90 -3.81
N TYR A 236 -11.03 -16.69 -2.82
CA TYR A 236 -10.88 -18.15 -2.85
C TYR A 236 -11.76 -18.84 -3.91
N GLU A 237 -12.95 -18.32 -4.19
CA GLU A 237 -13.77 -18.79 -5.32
C GLU A 237 -13.05 -18.63 -6.68
N LEU A 238 -12.22 -17.61 -6.81
CA LEU A 238 -11.47 -17.29 -8.03
C LEU A 238 -10.09 -17.96 -8.11
N VAL A 239 -9.73 -18.83 -7.16
CA VAL A 239 -8.38 -19.43 -7.11
C VAL A 239 -7.97 -20.12 -8.41
N GLY A 240 -8.89 -20.83 -9.06
CA GLY A 240 -8.62 -21.52 -10.33
C GLY A 240 -8.33 -20.56 -11.49
N ASP A 241 -8.83 -19.33 -11.43
CA ASP A 241 -8.52 -18.28 -12.39
C ASP A 241 -7.19 -17.58 -12.05
N TYR A 242 -6.89 -17.37 -10.77
CA TYR A 242 -5.57 -16.88 -10.31
C TYR A 242 -4.42 -17.83 -10.64
N GLU A 243 -4.68 -19.13 -10.79
CA GLU A 243 -3.69 -20.09 -11.31
C GLU A 243 -3.40 -19.91 -12.81
N LYS A 244 -4.27 -19.18 -13.55
CA LYS A 244 -4.25 -19.03 -15.01
C LYS A 244 -4.22 -17.57 -15.46
N LEU A 245 -3.42 -16.74 -14.80
CA LEU A 245 -3.34 -15.28 -15.10
C LEU A 245 -2.93 -14.93 -16.55
N ASN A 246 -2.36 -15.87 -17.30
CA ASN A 246 -2.06 -15.70 -18.72
C ASN A 246 -3.26 -15.90 -19.66
N ALA A 247 -4.36 -16.44 -19.15
CA ALA A 247 -5.64 -16.60 -19.84
C ALA A 247 -6.78 -16.37 -18.84
N PRO A 248 -6.89 -15.15 -18.28
CA PRO A 248 -7.81 -14.85 -17.18
C PRO A 248 -9.27 -14.92 -17.65
N SER A 249 -10.15 -15.35 -16.76
CA SER A 249 -11.60 -15.24 -16.96
C SER A 249 -12.02 -13.76 -16.95
N GLN A 250 -13.16 -13.44 -17.58
CA GLN A 250 -13.72 -12.08 -17.48
C GLN A 250 -14.07 -11.73 -16.02
N GLU A 251 -14.51 -12.73 -15.26
CA GLU A 251 -14.87 -12.60 -13.85
C GLU A 251 -13.67 -12.20 -12.98
N LEU A 252 -12.49 -12.79 -13.23
CA LEU A 252 -11.26 -12.38 -12.57
C LEU A 252 -10.82 -10.97 -12.98
N ILE A 253 -10.92 -10.62 -14.27
CA ILE A 253 -10.60 -9.27 -14.76
C ILE A 253 -11.49 -8.25 -14.07
N ASP A 254 -12.80 -8.50 -13.99
CA ASP A 254 -13.78 -7.61 -13.38
C ASP A 254 -13.51 -7.44 -11.89
N PHE A 255 -13.28 -8.53 -11.16
CA PHE A 255 -12.95 -8.49 -9.73
C PHE A 255 -11.64 -7.74 -9.46
N THR A 256 -10.59 -8.02 -10.23
CA THR A 256 -9.28 -7.35 -10.08
C THR A 256 -9.38 -5.87 -10.44
N THR A 257 -10.19 -5.52 -11.46
CA THR A 257 -10.47 -4.13 -11.85
C THR A 257 -11.19 -3.38 -10.73
N ASP A 258 -12.21 -4.01 -10.13
CA ASP A 258 -12.97 -3.44 -9.02
C ASP A 258 -12.07 -3.17 -7.81
N ARG A 259 -11.27 -4.16 -7.39
CA ARG A 259 -10.30 -4.00 -6.28
C ARG A 259 -9.23 -2.94 -6.59
N SER A 260 -8.72 -2.90 -7.82
CA SER A 260 -7.73 -1.90 -8.24
C SER A 260 -8.32 -0.48 -8.24
N LYS A 261 -9.55 -0.31 -8.73
CA LYS A 261 -10.24 0.98 -8.70
C LYS A 261 -10.56 1.44 -7.28
N GLU A 262 -10.95 0.51 -6.41
CA GLU A 262 -11.17 0.80 -5.00
C GLU A 262 -9.86 1.21 -4.31
N SER A 263 -8.76 0.53 -4.60
CA SER A 263 -7.44 0.86 -4.10
C SER A 263 -6.96 2.26 -4.54
N VAL A 264 -7.20 2.62 -5.80
CA VAL A 264 -6.97 3.99 -6.31
C VAL A 264 -7.84 5.00 -5.57
N ARG A 265 -9.15 4.74 -5.47
CA ARG A 265 -10.09 5.63 -4.75
C ARG A 265 -9.64 5.86 -3.32
N TRP A 266 -9.34 4.78 -2.61
CA TRP A 266 -8.99 4.79 -1.19
C TRP A 266 -7.67 5.55 -0.95
N THR A 267 -6.63 5.22 -1.71
CA THR A 267 -5.33 5.90 -1.65
C THR A 267 -5.48 7.41 -1.90
N SER A 268 -6.19 7.81 -2.97
CA SER A 268 -6.46 9.23 -3.26
C SER A 268 -7.28 9.92 -2.17
N SER A 269 -8.22 9.19 -1.56
CA SER A 269 -9.06 9.71 -0.47
C SER A 269 -8.22 9.99 0.78
N LEU A 270 -7.24 9.15 1.11
CA LEU A 270 -6.32 9.36 2.24
C LEU A 270 -5.37 10.53 1.99
N PHE A 271 -4.82 10.66 0.78
CA PHE A 271 -4.05 11.85 0.40
C PHE A 271 -4.87 13.12 0.53
N TYR A 272 -6.12 13.11 0.07
CA TYR A 272 -7.01 14.27 0.18
C TYR A 272 -7.37 14.55 1.65
N THR A 273 -7.59 13.51 2.45
CA THR A 273 -7.84 13.63 3.90
C THR A 273 -6.66 14.28 4.60
N ALA A 274 -5.44 13.83 4.34
CA ALA A 274 -4.24 14.45 4.89
C ALA A 274 -4.14 15.95 4.52
N TRP A 275 -4.45 16.31 3.28
CA TRP A 275 -4.49 17.71 2.85
C TRP A 275 -5.57 18.53 3.57
N LYS A 276 -6.76 17.97 3.79
CA LYS A 276 -7.83 18.63 4.55
C LYS A 276 -7.48 18.80 6.03
N LEU A 277 -6.95 17.77 6.67
CA LEU A 277 -6.48 17.82 8.06
C LEU A 277 -5.41 18.90 8.25
N SER A 278 -4.52 19.09 7.27
CA SER A 278 -3.45 20.08 7.37
C SER A 278 -3.92 21.54 7.49
N GLU A 279 -5.19 21.85 7.21
CA GLU A 279 -5.75 23.21 7.32
C GLU A 279 -5.85 23.70 8.77
N THR A 280 -5.97 22.78 9.73
CA THR A 280 -6.19 23.09 11.15
C THR A 280 -4.97 22.79 12.03
N ILE A 281 -3.91 22.21 11.46
CA ILE A 281 -2.69 21.86 12.21
C ILE A 281 -1.89 23.12 12.55
N SER A 282 -1.67 23.34 13.84
CA SER A 282 -0.74 24.36 14.33
C SER A 282 0.66 23.79 14.44
N LEU A 283 1.60 24.34 13.68
CA LEU A 283 3.01 23.95 13.77
C LEU A 283 3.64 24.56 15.03
N PRO A 284 4.59 23.86 15.68
CA PRO A 284 5.28 24.40 16.85
C PRO A 284 6.00 25.71 16.53
N GLY A 285 5.93 26.69 17.43
CA GLY A 285 6.54 28.02 17.22
C GLY A 285 8.07 28.02 17.11
N TRP A 286 8.74 26.94 17.52
CA TRP A 286 10.19 26.76 17.37
C TRP A 286 10.60 26.24 15.98
N LEU A 287 9.65 25.77 15.17
CA LEU A 287 9.93 25.17 13.87
C LEU A 287 10.06 26.27 12.80
N GLU A 288 11.28 26.39 12.27
CA GLU A 288 11.62 27.25 11.12
C GLU A 288 12.39 26.44 10.06
N ARG A 289 12.08 26.64 8.78
CA ARG A 289 12.54 25.82 7.66
C ARG A 289 12.83 26.64 6.42
#